data_AF-A0A424IMA7-F1
#
_entry.id   AF-A0A424IMA7-F1
#
_cell.length_a   1.000
_cell.length_b   1.000
_cell.length_c   1.000
_cell.angle_alpha   90.00
_cell.angle_beta   90.00
_cell.angle_gamma   90.00
#
_symmetry.space_group_name_H-M   'P 1'
#
loop_
_entity.id
_entity.type
_entity.pdbx_description
1 polymer ?
#
loop_
_entity_poly.entity_id
_entity_poly.type
_entity_poly.pdbx_seq_one_letter_code
_entity_poly.pdbx_strand_id
1 'polypeptide(L)' 'MAKCPICKVEPANKAHKPFCSKRCADIDLHRWLGGTYAIPAVELPDDFDAELEAALLEIDAPDEIH' A
#
# COMPACT_ATOMS: atom_id res chain seq x y z
N MET A 1 -0.89 -15.54 19.66
CA MET A 1 0.03 -15.18 18.56
C MET A 1 -0.75 -15.31 17.25
N ALA A 2 -0.74 -14.31 16.36
CA ALA A 2 -1.47 -14.41 15.09
C ALA A 2 -0.88 -15.51 14.19
N LYS A 3 -1.71 -16.15 13.36
CA LYS A 3 -1.27 -17.11 12.34
C LYS A 3 -0.52 -16.39 11.22
N CYS A 4 0.47 -17.06 10.63
CA CYS A 4 1.20 -16.55 9.47
C CYS A 4 0.21 -16.26 8.32
N PRO A 5 0.20 -15.03 7.75
CA PRO A 5 -0.75 -14.67 6.69
C PRO A 5 -0.51 -15.43 5.38
N ILE A 6 0.69 -15.99 5.19
CA ILE A 6 1.11 -16.66 3.94
C ILE A 6 0.72 -18.12 3.92
N CYS A 7 1.12 -18.90 4.93
CA CYS A 7 0.82 -20.33 4.96
C CYS A 7 -0.43 -20.67 5.78
N LYS A 8 -0.87 -19.79 6.70
CA LYS A 8 -2.05 -19.97 7.58
C LYS A 8 -2.00 -21.22 8.49
N VAL A 9 -0.85 -21.90 8.57
CA VAL A 9 -0.63 -23.07 9.41
C VAL A 9 0.02 -22.66 10.74
N GLU A 10 1.26 -22.19 10.67
CA GLU A 10 2.09 -21.88 11.84
C GLU A 10 1.85 -20.46 12.38
N PRO A 11 2.00 -20.23 13.70
CA PRO A 11 1.99 -18.89 14.27
C PRO A 11 3.20 -18.07 13.81
N ALA A 12 3.09 -16.74 13.88
CA ALA A 12 4.21 -15.86 13.61
C ALA A 12 5.41 -16.16 14.54
N ASN A 13 6.62 -16.24 13.99
CA ASN A 13 7.85 -16.37 14.75
C ASN A 13 8.35 -14.97 15.14
N LYS A 14 8.89 -14.80 16.35
CA LYS A 14 9.44 -13.51 16.82
C LYS A 14 10.46 -12.89 15.86
N ALA A 15 11.33 -13.68 15.24
CA ALA A 15 12.35 -13.21 14.30
C ALA A 15 11.79 -12.83 12.92
N HIS A 16 10.58 -13.28 12.57
CA HIS A 16 10.02 -13.14 11.24
C HIS A 16 8.62 -12.54 11.22
N LYS A 17 8.17 -11.90 12.31
CA LYS A 17 6.83 -11.32 12.39
C LYS A 17 6.59 -10.38 11.19
N PRO A 18 5.42 -10.46 10.52
CA PRO A 18 4.22 -11.24 10.88
C PRO A 18 4.20 -12.72 10.41
N PHE A 19 5.30 -13.24 9.88
CA PHE A 19 5.40 -14.57 9.28
C PHE A 19 5.96 -15.64 10.23
N CYS A 20 5.78 -16.92 9.87
CA CYS A 20 6.36 -18.04 10.61
C CYS A 20 7.84 -18.33 10.27
N SER A 21 8.34 -17.85 9.13
CA SER A 21 9.68 -18.17 8.61
C SER A 21 10.17 -17.15 7.57
N LYS A 22 11.49 -17.12 7.31
CA LYS A 22 12.08 -16.37 6.19
C LYS A 22 11.42 -16.74 4.85
N ARG A 23 11.19 -18.03 4.59
CA ARG A 23 10.56 -18.50 3.34
C ARG A 23 9.20 -17.85 3.12
N CYS A 24 8.36 -17.73 4.16
CA CYS A 24 7.06 -17.07 4.03
C CYS A 24 7.21 -15.55 3.78
N ALA A 25 8.19 -14.90 4.39
CA ALA A 25 8.48 -13.48 4.12
C ALA A 25 8.92 -13.25 2.66
N ASP A 26 9.79 -14.12 2.14
CA ASP A 26 10.26 -14.03 0.75
C ASP A 26 9.12 -14.26 -0.26
N ILE A 27 8.19 -15.18 0.04
CA ILE A 27 6.99 -15.41 -0.78
C ILE A 27 6.09 -14.17 -0.79
N ASP A 28 5.89 -13.54 0.37
CA ASP A 28 5.10 -12.31 0.44
C ASP A 28 5.75 -11.20 -0.39
N LEU A 29 7.07 -11.02 -0.25
CA LEU A 29 7.82 -10.06 -1.05
C LEU A 29 7.68 -10.32 -2.55
N HIS A 30 7.75 -11.58 -2.99
CA HIS A 30 7.53 -11.92 -4.39
C HIS A 30 6.11 -11.56 -4.85
N ARG A 31 5.08 -11.74 -4.03
CA ARG A 31 3.69 -11.33 -4.35
C ARG A 31 3.56 -9.82 -4.49
N TRP A 32 4.25 -9.06 -3.64
CA TRP A 32 4.36 -7.60 -3.75
C TRP A 32 4.98 -7.19 -5.09
N LEU A 33 6.18 -7.71 -5.36
CA LEU A 33 6.92 -7.36 -6.58
C LEU A 33 6.23 -7.86 -7.85
N GLY A 34 5.49 -8.97 -7.76
CA GLY A 34 4.69 -9.54 -8.84
C GLY A 34 3.33 -8.88 -9.02
N GLY A 35 3.00 -7.83 -8.26
CA GLY A 35 1.73 -7.10 -8.40
C GLY A 35 0.49 -7.89 -7.97
N THR A 36 0.65 -8.98 -7.20
CA THR A 36 -0.50 -9.74 -6.68
C THR A 36 -1.35 -8.90 -5.72
N TYR A 37 -0.74 -7.92 -5.07
CA TYR A 37 -1.42 -6.97 -4.19
C TYR A 37 -1.80 -5.67 -4.91
N ALA A 38 -2.02 -5.70 -6.22
CA ALA A 38 -2.52 -4.55 -6.97
C ALA A 38 -4.02 -4.31 -6.71
N ILE A 39 -4.39 -3.05 -6.60
CA ILE A 39 -5.80 -2.62 -6.62
C ILE A 39 -6.15 -2.36 -8.09
N PRO A 40 -7.27 -2.92 -8.61
CA PRO A 40 -7.70 -2.65 -9.98
C PRO A 40 -7.85 -1.16 -10.24
N ALA A 41 -7.39 -0.70 -11.40
CA ALA A 41 -7.65 0.66 -11.84
C ALA A 41 -9.15 0.82 -12.13
N VAL A 42 -9.70 1.94 -11.69
CA VAL A 42 -11.00 2.44 -12.12
C VAL A 42 -10.76 3.63 -13.03
N GLU A 43 -11.65 3.81 -14.02
CA GLU A 43 -11.69 5.03 -14.81
C GLU A 43 -11.84 6.22 -13.84
N LEU A 44 -10.94 7.18 -13.96
CA LEU A 44 -11.03 8.43 -13.21
C LEU A 44 -12.17 9.27 -13.81
N PRO A 45 -12.83 10.12 -13.00
CA PRO A 45 -13.73 11.13 -13.52
C PRO A 45 -13.02 12.01 -14.57
N ASP A 46 -13.76 12.46 -15.59
CA ASP A 46 -13.22 13.28 -16.69
C ASP A 46 -12.57 14.60 -16.19
N ASP A 47 -12.92 15.04 -14.99
CA ASP A 47 -12.45 16.26 -14.33
C ASP A 47 -11.36 16.02 -13.27
N PHE A 48 -10.90 14.78 -13.06
CA PHE A 48 -9.91 14.45 -12.03
C PHE A 48 -8.61 15.27 -12.16
N ASP A 49 -8.11 15.45 -13.38
CA ASP A 49 -6.88 16.21 -13.62
C ASP A 49 -7.08 17.70 -13.32
N ALA A 50 -8.26 18.25 -13.67
CA ALA A 50 -8.59 19.65 -13.42
C ALA A 50 -8.79 19.93 -11.91
N GLU A 51 -9.41 19.00 -11.19
CA GLU A 51 -9.60 19.08 -9.74
C GLU A 51 -8.26 18.97 -8.99
N LEU A 52 -7.36 18.09 -9.44
CA LEU A 52 -6.01 17.97 -8.90
C LEU A 52 -5.19 19.25 -9.14
N GLU A 53 -5.22 19.81 -10.35
CA GLU A 53 -4.48 21.02 -10.70
C GLU A 53 -5.00 22.24 -9.92
N ALA A 54 -6.32 22.37 -9.77
CA ALA A 54 -6.93 23.38 -8.91
C ALA A 54 -6.48 23.25 -7.44
N ALA A 55 -6.50 22.03 -6.89
CA ALA A 55 -6.08 21.77 -5.52
C ALA A 55 -4.59 22.07 -5.28
N LEU A 56 -3.72 21.79 -6.25
CA LEU A 56 -2.29 22.12 -6.16
C LEU A 56 -2.04 23.63 -6.18
N LEU A 57 -2.79 24.39 -7.00
CA LEU A 57 -2.69 25.85 -7.06
C LEU A 57 -3.15 26.52 -5.75
N GLU A 58 -4.14 25.93 -5.06
CA GLU A 58 -4.57 26.41 -3.75
C GLU A 58 -3.53 26.16 -2.64
N ILE A 59 -2.71 25.11 -2.75
CA ILE A 59 -1.64 24.80 -1.78
C ILE A 59 -0.48 25.81 -1.88
N ASP A 60 -0.17 26.27 -3.10
CA ASP A 60 0.88 27.26 -3.35
C ASP A 60 0.39 28.72 -3.22
N ALA A 61 -0.89 28.92 -2.89
CA ALA A 61 -1.40 30.24 -2.58
C ALA A 61 -0.70 30.75 -1.30
N PRO A 62 -0.09 31.95 -1.31
CA PRO A 62 0.51 32.50 -0.10
C PRO A 62 -0.60 32.61 0.94
N ASP A 63 -0.37 32.07 2.14
CA ASP A 63 -1.25 32.29 3.29
C ASP A 63 -1.49 33.81 3.41
N GLU A 64 -2.70 34.28 3.09
CA GLU A 64 -3.14 35.66 3.34
C GLU A 64 -3.36 35.84 4.86
N ILE A 65 -2.29 35.66 5.64
CA ILE A 65 -2.20 36.08 7.04
C ILE A 65 -0.78 36.61 7.28
N HIS A 66 -0.53 37.82 6.80
CA HIS A 66 0.27 38.80 7.53
C HIS A 66 -0.58 40.06 7.74
#